data_AF-B0C0L9-F1
#
_entry.id   AF-B0C0L9-F1
#
_cell.length_a   1.000
_cell.length_b   1.000
_cell.length_c   1.000
_cell.angle_alpha   90.00
_cell.angle_beta   90.00
_cell.angle_gamma   90.00
#
_symmetry.space_group_name_H-M   'P 1'
#
loop_
_entity.id
_entity.type
_entity.pdbx_description
1 polymer ?
#
loop_
_entity_poly.entity_id
_entity_poly.type
_entity_poly.pdbx_seq_one_letter_code
_entity_poly.pdbx_strand_id
1 'polypeptide(L)'
;MKLSAYPAAIASLQHQILELDQQIITLSESVALFASLIDKAIAFDTTLKNEAQRKAVKLERQQNDPDYYQAATALKEAKQKREQLAIELGLLRNQFSIAKLEMRSTIAHLEAQTAA
;
A
#
# COMPACT_ATOMS: atom_id res chain seq x y z
N MET A 1 -7.12 18.71 -16.67
CA MET A 1 -6.04 19.18 -15.76
C MET A 1 -5.00 19.93 -16.58
N LYS A 2 -4.46 21.07 -16.12
CA LYS A 2 -3.40 21.79 -16.85
C LYS A 2 -2.10 20.99 -16.83
N LEU A 3 -1.32 21.00 -17.92
CA LEU A 3 -0.02 20.30 -18.03
C LEU A 3 0.93 20.61 -16.86
N SER A 4 0.94 21.85 -16.39
CA SER A 4 1.76 22.31 -15.26
C SER A 4 1.35 21.74 -13.89
N ALA A 5 0.13 21.22 -13.75
CA ALA A 5 -0.38 20.69 -12.49
C ALA A 5 -0.06 19.20 -12.29
N TYR A 6 0.27 18.46 -13.37
CA TYR A 6 0.61 17.04 -13.28
C TYR A 6 1.84 16.75 -12.40
N PRO A 7 2.97 17.48 -12.50
CA PRO A 7 4.13 17.20 -11.66
C PRO A 7 3.82 17.26 -10.17
N ALA A 8 3.09 18.28 -9.71
CA ALA A 8 2.73 18.45 -8.31
C ALA A 8 1.79 17.33 -7.82
N ALA A 9 0.81 16.94 -8.63
CA ALA A 9 -0.10 15.85 -8.27
C ALA A 9 0.59 14.48 -8.28
N ILE A 10 1.50 14.22 -9.23
CA ILE A 10 2.34 13.02 -9.28
C ILE A 10 3.20 12.95 -8.02
N ALA A 11 3.88 14.04 -7.66
CA ALA A 11 4.71 14.09 -6.46
C ALA A 11 3.89 13.86 -5.19
N SER A 12 2.70 14.47 -5.08
CA SER A 12 1.79 14.27 -3.95
C SER A 12 1.38 12.80 -3.78
N LEU A 13 0.98 12.12 -4.85
CA LEU A 13 0.65 10.69 -4.79
C LEU A 13 1.87 9.84 -4.42
N GLN A 14 3.06 10.17 -4.92
CA GLN A 14 4.29 9.47 -4.55
C GLN A 14 4.64 9.65 -3.06
N HIS A 15 4.44 10.84 -2.50
CA HIS A 15 4.63 11.07 -1.07
C HIS A 15 3.65 10.27 -0.22
N GLN A 16 2.37 10.24 -0.59
CA GLN A 16 1.36 9.44 0.12
C GLN A 16 1.67 7.93 0.06
N ILE A 17 2.17 7.43 -1.08
CA ILE A 17 2.64 6.03 -1.20
C ILE A 17 3.82 5.78 -0.26
N LEU A 18 4.80 6.69 -0.20
CA LEU A 18 5.97 6.56 0.67
C LEU A 18 5.57 6.53 2.15
N GLU A 19 4.64 7.38 2.57
CA GLU A 19 4.10 7.40 3.93
C GLU A 19 3.42 6.06 4.27
N LEU A 20 2.61 5.53 3.35
CA LEU A 20 2.00 4.22 3.53
C LEU A 20 3.02 3.08 3.56
N ASP A 21 4.07 3.13 2.74
CA ASP A 21 5.14 2.13 2.77
C ASP A 21 5.84 2.11 4.14
N GLN A 22 6.11 3.28 4.75
CA GLN A 22 6.65 3.38 6.11
C GLN A 22 5.69 2.84 7.17
N GLN A 23 4.40 3.16 7.03
CA GLN A 23 3.36 2.65 7.91
C GLN A 23 3.23 1.11 7.82
N ILE A 24 3.32 0.56 6.60
CA ILE A 24 3.29 -0.89 6.36
C ILE A 24 4.47 -1.59 7.04
N ILE A 25 5.67 -1.01 7.01
CA ILE A 25 6.85 -1.55 7.72
C ILE A 25 6.56 -1.62 9.21
N THR A 26 6.16 -0.49 9.81
CA THR A 26 5.87 -0.38 11.25
C THR A 26 4.78 -1.36 11.68
N LEU A 27 3.68 -1.45 10.92
CA LEU A 27 2.58 -2.37 11.22
C LEU A 27 2.99 -3.84 11.03
N SER A 28 3.87 -4.14 10.08
CA SER A 28 4.40 -5.50 9.90
C SER A 28 5.25 -5.94 11.10
N GLU A 29 6.06 -5.03 11.64
CA GLU A 29 6.84 -5.26 12.86
C GLU A 29 5.93 -5.46 14.08
N SER A 30 4.90 -4.64 14.23
CA SER A 30 3.91 -4.79 15.31
C SER A 30 3.18 -6.15 15.24
N VAL A 31 2.72 -6.55 14.05
CA VAL A 31 2.07 -7.87 13.85
C VAL A 31 3.04 -9.00 14.22
N ALA A 32 4.30 -8.91 13.81
CA ALA A 32 5.32 -9.91 14.15
C ALA A 32 5.58 -9.96 15.66
N LEU A 33 5.63 -8.81 16.33
CA LEU A 33 5.79 -8.73 17.78
C LEU A 33 4.62 -9.41 18.49
N PHE A 34 3.37 -9.05 18.18
CA PHE A 34 2.20 -9.66 18.81
C PHE A 34 2.10 -11.16 18.52
N ALA A 35 2.41 -11.59 17.30
CA ALA A 35 2.50 -13.01 16.97
C ALA A 35 3.54 -13.74 17.84
N SER A 36 4.71 -13.14 18.06
CA SER A 36 5.76 -13.72 18.89
C SER A 36 5.35 -13.83 20.37
N LEU A 37 4.57 -12.87 20.88
CA LEU A 37 4.03 -12.92 22.25
C LEU A 37 3.02 -14.05 22.41
N ILE A 38 2.13 -14.23 21.42
CA ILE A 38 1.19 -15.36 21.37
C ILE A 38 1.95 -16.69 21.30
N ASP A 39 2.95 -16.79 20.43
CA ASP A 39 3.78 -18.00 20.28
C ASP A 39 4.52 -18.34 21.58
N LYS A 40 5.06 -17.32 22.26
CA LYS A 40 5.70 -17.49 23.57
C LYS A 40 4.69 -18.04 24.59
N ALA A 41 3.49 -17.46 24.67
CA ALA A 41 2.47 -17.93 25.60
C ALA A 41 2.08 -19.40 25.35
N ILE A 42 1.97 -19.82 24.09
CA ILE A 42 1.66 -21.19 23.69
C ILE A 42 2.82 -22.15 24.00
N ALA A 43 4.06 -21.72 23.79
CA ALA A 43 5.24 -22.53 24.06
C ALA A 43 5.37 -22.89 25.55
N PHE A 44 4.93 -22.01 26.45
CA PHE A 44 4.90 -22.25 27.90
C PHE A 44 3.60 -22.90 28.40
N ASP A 45 2.63 -23.17 27.53
CA ASP A 45 1.39 -23.82 27.90
C ASP A 45 1.58 -25.35 27.99
N THR A 46 1.72 -25.84 29.22
CA THR A 46 1.92 -27.28 29.50
C THR A 46 0.68 -28.13 29.26
N THR A 47 -0.49 -27.53 29.00
CA THR A 47 -1.74 -28.26 28.73
C THR A 47 -1.84 -28.74 27.29
N LEU A 48 -1.06 -28.15 26.38
CA LEU A 48 -1.06 -28.47 24.95
C LEU A 48 -0.10 -29.61 24.64
N LYS A 49 -0.68 -30.80 24.36
CA LYS A 49 0.04 -32.07 24.25
C LYS A 49 0.55 -32.39 22.84
N ASN A 50 0.04 -31.70 21.82
CA ASN A 50 0.44 -31.92 20.44
C ASN A 50 0.42 -30.63 19.60
N GLU A 51 1.05 -30.71 18.42
CA GLU A 51 1.19 -29.58 17.50
C GLU A 51 -0.15 -29.10 16.92
N ALA A 52 -1.12 -30.00 16.73
CA ALA A 52 -2.44 -29.63 16.24
C ALA A 52 -3.18 -28.73 17.24
N GLN A 53 -3.10 -29.05 18.54
CA GLN A 53 -3.64 -28.23 19.63
C GLN A 53 -2.95 -26.87 19.69
N ARG A 54 -1.61 -26.82 19.56
CA ARG A 54 -0.85 -25.56 19.53
C ARG A 54 -1.27 -24.67 18.37
N LYS A 55 -1.44 -25.23 17.18
CA LYS A 55 -1.93 -24.48 16.00
C LYS A 55 -3.36 -23.97 16.17
N ALA A 56 -4.26 -24.79 16.74
CA ALA A 56 -5.64 -24.39 17.01
C ALA A 56 -5.70 -23.22 18.00
N VAL A 57 -4.98 -23.33 19.12
CA VAL A 57 -4.91 -22.27 20.14
C VAL A 57 -4.21 -21.02 19.60
N LYS A 58 -3.20 -21.17 18.75
CA LYS A 58 -2.56 -20.03 18.06
C LYS A 58 -3.56 -19.26 17.22
N LEU A 59 -4.33 -19.96 16.39
CA LEU A 59 -5.34 -19.32 15.54
C LEU A 59 -6.40 -18.61 16.39
N GLU A 60 -6.90 -19.27 17.43
CA GLU A 60 -7.89 -18.70 18.34
C GLU A 60 -7.34 -17.45 19.05
N ARG A 61 -6.13 -17.51 19.61
CA ARG A 61 -5.48 -16.37 20.26
C ARG A 61 -5.23 -15.23 19.29
N GLN A 62 -4.78 -15.50 18.07
CA GLN A 62 -4.62 -14.47 17.04
C GLN A 62 -5.95 -13.80 16.65
N GLN A 63 -7.07 -14.52 16.69
CA GLN A 63 -8.39 -13.94 16.40
C GLN A 63 -8.94 -13.11 17.58
N ASN A 64 -8.58 -13.47 18.81
CA ASN A 64 -9.13 -12.87 20.02
C ASN A 64 -8.20 -11.85 20.70
N ASP A 65 -6.92 -11.81 20.32
CA ASP A 65 -5.96 -10.82 20.79
C ASP A 65 -6.24 -9.47 20.10
N PRO A 66 -6.71 -8.44 20.86
CA PRO A 66 -7.14 -7.19 20.25
C PRO A 66 -6.00 -6.46 19.55
N ASP A 67 -4.78 -6.53 20.09
CA ASP A 67 -3.62 -5.81 19.58
C ASP A 67 -3.14 -6.43 18.26
N TYR A 68 -3.04 -7.76 18.21
CA TYR A 68 -2.74 -8.49 16.99
C TYR A 68 -3.81 -8.23 15.92
N TYR A 69 -5.09 -8.35 16.28
CA TYR A 69 -6.19 -8.17 15.35
C TYR A 69 -6.21 -6.75 14.76
N GLN A 70 -6.05 -5.73 15.60
CA GLN A 70 -6.01 -4.33 15.17
C GLN A 70 -4.80 -4.06 14.27
N ALA A 71 -3.60 -4.51 14.67
CA ALA A 71 -2.39 -4.31 13.86
C ALA A 71 -2.47 -5.04 12.51
N ALA A 72 -3.00 -6.27 12.49
CA ALA A 72 -3.16 -7.04 11.26
C ALA A 72 -4.20 -6.43 10.32
N THR A 73 -5.30 -5.91 10.87
CA THR A 73 -6.34 -5.22 10.10
C THR A 73 -5.80 -3.92 9.52
N ALA A 74 -5.16 -3.08 10.34
CA ALA A 74 -4.53 -1.83 9.88
C ALA A 74 -3.46 -2.10 8.82
N LEU A 75 -2.65 -3.16 8.97
CA LEU A 75 -1.65 -3.55 7.98
C LEU A 75 -2.28 -3.89 6.63
N LYS A 76 -3.38 -4.65 6.66
CA LYS A 76 -4.13 -5.01 5.46
C LYS A 76 -4.71 -3.78 4.77
N GLU A 77 -5.32 -2.88 5.52
CA GLU A 77 -5.90 -1.64 5.01
C GLU A 77 -4.82 -0.73 4.39
N ALA A 78 -3.69 -0.56 5.07
CA ALA A 78 -2.56 0.23 4.57
C ALA A 78 -2.02 -0.35 3.24
N LYS A 79 -1.85 -1.68 3.15
CA LYS A 79 -1.45 -2.36 1.90
C LYS A 79 -2.44 -2.14 0.76
N GLN A 80 -3.74 -2.27 1.06
CA GLN A 80 -4.80 -2.04 0.06
C GLN A 80 -4.80 -0.59 -0.42
N LYS A 81 -4.70 0.38 0.51
CA LYS A 81 -4.68 1.80 0.16
C LYS A 81 -3.45 2.16 -0.65
N ARG A 82 -2.29 1.60 -0.30
CA ARG A 82 -1.03 1.80 -1.02
C ARG A 82 -1.14 1.32 -2.47
N GLU A 83 -1.75 0.15 -2.69
CA GLU A 83 -1.98 -0.37 -4.03
C GLU A 83 -2.96 0.48 -4.83
N GLN A 84 -4.03 0.96 -4.19
CA GLN A 84 -4.95 1.91 -4.82
C GLN A 84 -4.24 3.18 -5.30
N LEU A 85 -3.41 3.80 -4.45
CA LEU A 85 -2.64 4.99 -4.83
C LEU A 85 -1.62 4.71 -5.94
N ALA A 86 -1.01 3.52 -5.97
CA ALA A 86 -0.12 3.12 -7.05
C ALA A 86 -0.85 3.05 -8.40
N ILE A 87 -2.08 2.52 -8.42
CA ILE A 87 -2.94 2.51 -9.61
C ILE A 87 -3.27 3.95 -10.04
N GLU A 88 -3.67 4.80 -9.11
CA GLU A 88 -3.99 6.22 -9.38
C GLU A 88 -2.78 6.98 -9.94
N LEU A 89 -1.59 6.75 -9.38
CA LEU A 89 -0.33 7.32 -9.88
C LEU A 89 -0.03 6.84 -11.31
N GLY A 90 -0.24 5.56 -11.60
CA GLY A 90 -0.09 4.99 -12.94
C GLY A 90 -1.02 5.66 -13.95
N LEU A 91 -2.30 5.82 -13.59
CA LEU A 91 -3.28 6.53 -14.41
C LEU A 91 -2.84 7.98 -14.67
N LEU A 92 -2.40 8.70 -13.64
CA LEU A 92 -2.00 10.10 -13.75
C LEU A 92 -0.77 10.28 -14.65
N ARG A 93 0.21 9.37 -14.59
CA ARG A 93 1.37 9.34 -15.49
C ARG A 93 0.99 9.08 -16.94
N ASN A 94 0.02 8.19 -17.16
CA ASN A 94 -0.50 7.90 -18.50
C ASN A 94 -1.23 9.11 -19.07
N GLN A 95 -2.10 9.75 -18.28
CA GLN A 95 -2.80 10.98 -18.66
C GLN A 95 -1.82 12.11 -18.99
N PHE A 96 -0.77 12.29 -18.19
CA PHE A 96 0.27 13.28 -18.48
C PHE A 96 0.99 12.99 -19.80
N SER A 97 1.26 11.71 -20.08
CA SER A 97 1.92 11.30 -21.32
C SER A 97 1.06 11.57 -22.55
N ILE A 98 -0.24 11.26 -22.48
CA ILE A 98 -1.21 11.60 -23.53
C ILE A 98 -1.26 13.11 -23.75
N ALA A 99 -1.41 13.90 -22.69
CA ALA A 99 -1.49 15.36 -22.79
C ALA A 99 -0.24 15.98 -23.45
N LYS A 100 0.96 15.43 -23.20
CA LYS A 100 2.19 15.86 -23.89
C LYS A 100 2.16 15.54 -25.38
N LEU A 101 1.66 14.37 -25.76
CA LEU A 101 1.57 13.96 -27.17
C LEU A 101 0.55 14.81 -27.93
N GLU A 102 -0.62 15.06 -27.34
CA GLU A 102 -1.65 15.93 -27.91
C GLU A 102 -1.10 17.34 -28.14
N MET A 103 -0.42 17.93 -27.14
CA MET A 103 0.18 19.26 -27.28
C MET A 103 1.23 19.31 -28.40
N ARG A 104 2.08 18.28 -28.52
CA ARG A 104 3.07 18.18 -29.61
C ARG A 104 2.40 18.04 -30.97
N SER A 105 1.33 17.26 -31.07
CA SER A 105 0.55 17.11 -32.29
C SER A 105 -0.07 18.44 -32.72
N THR A 106 -0.64 19.20 -31.76
CA THR A 106 -1.17 20.55 -32.02
C THR A 106 -0.08 21.50 -32.52
N ILE A 107 1.09 21.52 -31.90
CA ILE A 107 2.22 22.35 -32.35
C ILE A 107 2.62 21.97 -33.78
N ALA A 108 2.82 20.69 -34.06
CA ALA A 108 3.19 20.22 -35.39
C ALA A 108 2.14 20.57 -36.47
N HIS A 109 0.85 20.50 -36.12
CA HIS A 109 -0.22 20.86 -37.05
C HIS A 109 -0.24 22.37 -37.34
N LEU A 110 -0.04 23.20 -36.31
CA LEU A 110 0.06 24.66 -36.47
C LEU A 110 1.27 25.04 -37.32
N GLU A 111 2.43 24.42 -37.07
CA GLU A 111 3.65 24.65 -37.85
C GLU A 111 3.45 24.29 -39.34
N ALA A 112 2.82 23.14 -39.62
CA ALA A 112 2.52 22.71 -40.98
C ALA A 112 1.55 23.66 -41.72
N GLN A 113 0.58 24.25 -41.01
CA GLN A 113 -0.35 25.23 -41.57
C GLN A 113 0.34 26.59 -41.84
N THR A 114 1.28 27.00 -40.99
CA THR A 114 2.03 28.25 -41.18
C THR A 114 3.14 28.15 -42.24
N ALA A 115 3.56 26.92 -42.57
CA ALA A 115 4.59 26.66 -43.58
C ALA A 115 4.03 26.44 -45.00
N ALA A 116 2.70 26.36 -45.14
CA ALA A 116 1.96 26.22 -46.40
C ALA A 116 1.44 27.58 -46.89
#